data_AF-A0A2N3WTK0-F1
#
_entry.id   AF-A0A2N3WTK0-F1
#
_cell.length_a   1.000
_cell.length_b   1.000
_cell.length_c   1.000
_cell.angle_alpha   90.00
_cell.angle_beta   90.00
_cell.angle_gamma   90.00
#
_symmetry.space_group_name_H-M   'P 1'
#
loop_
_entity.id
_entity.type
_entity.pdbx_description
1 polymer ?
#
loop_
_entity_poly.entity_id
_entity_poly.type
_entity_poly.pdbx_seq_one_letter_code
_entity_poly.pdbx_strand_id
1 'polypeptide(L)'
;MTSLITDDADSHGTPASANVAVDDTVDSAAPRRGPLQRGFPQPRPAPPTVSSTLHRLSSMASLRAWEQRSTPALMHQAILNGVNARHAAEAAHLSVDEAHVRWANWAAKRLAPQYPGMAAELSVQQFLSVHAAFAAALAGEDHR
;
A
#
# COMPACT_ATOMS: atom_id res chain seq x y z
N MET A 1 -60.52 -39.32 9.18
CA MET A 1 -61.58 -38.33 9.40
C MET A 1 -61.22 -37.10 8.60
N THR A 2 -61.78 -36.98 7.38
CA THR A 2 -62.97 -36.17 7.05
C THR A 2 -62.51 -34.78 6.60
N SER A 3 -62.23 -34.62 5.31
CA SER A 3 -63.02 -33.75 4.40
C SER A 3 -62.57 -32.28 4.48
N LEU A 4 -62.95 -31.31 3.65
CA LEU A 4 -64.08 -31.05 2.75
C LEU A 4 -63.62 -29.78 1.95
N ILE A 5 -63.80 -29.68 0.62
CA ILE A 5 -64.76 -28.77 -0.07
C ILE A 5 -64.51 -27.26 0.25
N THR A 6 -63.95 -26.47 -0.68
CA THR A 6 -64.62 -25.58 -1.68
C THR A 6 -65.03 -24.22 -1.10
N ASP A 7 -65.12 -23.23 -2.00
CA ASP A 7 -65.65 -21.86 -1.85
C ASP A 7 -64.69 -20.89 -1.16
N ASP A 8 -64.63 -19.59 -1.50
CA ASP A 8 -65.60 -18.66 -2.08
C ASP A 8 -64.71 -17.50 -2.62
N ALA A 9 -64.79 -17.14 -3.90
CA ALA A 9 -65.51 -15.97 -4.41
C ALA A 9 -65.18 -14.59 -3.77
N ASP A 10 -65.02 -13.62 -4.68
CA ASP A 10 -65.29 -12.20 -4.54
C ASP A 10 -64.46 -11.34 -3.56
N SER A 11 -63.75 -10.35 -4.10
CA SER A 11 -64.37 -9.00 -4.16
C SER A 11 -63.41 -7.90 -4.60
N HIS A 12 -63.90 -7.19 -5.62
CA HIS A 12 -63.89 -5.74 -5.78
C HIS A 12 -62.58 -5.00 -6.09
N GLY A 13 -62.53 -4.43 -7.31
CA GLY A 13 -61.68 -3.28 -7.59
C GLY A 13 -61.49 -2.86 -9.05
N THR A 14 -62.46 -3.05 -9.95
CA THR A 14 -62.53 -2.32 -11.24
C THR A 14 -62.95 -0.85 -11.01
N PRO A 15 -62.92 0.05 -12.02
CA PRO A 15 -62.12 0.15 -13.25
C PRO A 15 -61.64 1.61 -13.52
N ALA A 16 -61.18 1.84 -14.76
CA ALA A 16 -61.17 3.11 -15.49
C ALA A 16 -59.88 3.95 -15.33
N SER A 17 -59.24 4.39 -16.41
CA SER A 17 -59.84 4.78 -17.69
C SER A 17 -59.08 4.22 -18.89
N ALA A 18 -59.89 3.75 -19.83
CA ALA A 18 -59.52 3.43 -21.18
C ALA A 18 -59.26 4.71 -22.00
N ASN A 19 -58.37 4.57 -22.98
CA ASN A 19 -58.51 5.09 -24.35
C ASN A 19 -57.91 3.96 -25.20
N VAL A 20 -58.66 3.06 -25.86
CA VAL A 20 -59.47 3.24 -27.09
C VAL A 20 -58.66 4.11 -28.08
N ALA A 21 -58.21 3.65 -29.26
CA ALA A 21 -58.78 2.64 -30.14
C ALA A 21 -57.81 2.26 -31.28
N VAL A 22 -58.07 1.08 -31.84
CA VAL A 22 -58.04 0.74 -33.28
C VAL A 22 -56.68 0.38 -33.91
N ASP A 23 -56.49 -0.94 -34.01
CA ASP A 23 -56.20 -1.73 -35.22
C ASP A 23 -55.79 -0.96 -36.49
N ASP A 24 -54.66 -1.33 -37.10
CA ASP A 24 -54.72 -2.02 -38.40
C ASP A 24 -53.43 -2.78 -38.70
N THR A 25 -53.63 -3.86 -39.43
CA THR A 25 -52.74 -4.94 -39.83
C THR A 25 -51.72 -4.50 -40.90
N VAL A 26 -50.47 -4.96 -40.81
CA VAL A 26 -49.64 -5.54 -41.91
C VAL A 26 -48.32 -6.04 -41.31
N ASP A 27 -48.10 -7.35 -41.25
CA ASP A 27 -47.50 -8.21 -42.28
C ASP A 27 -45.95 -8.30 -42.17
N SER A 28 -45.52 -9.50 -41.75
CA SER A 28 -44.28 -10.23 -42.07
C SER A 28 -42.97 -9.47 -42.36
N ALA A 29 -41.96 -9.68 -41.49
CA ALA A 29 -40.72 -10.41 -41.80
C ALA A 29 -39.45 -9.90 -41.04
N ALA A 30 -38.78 -10.87 -40.42
CA ALA A 30 -37.35 -10.93 -40.04
C ALA A 30 -36.85 -10.25 -38.74
N PRO A 31 -36.04 -10.97 -37.91
CA PRO A 31 -35.52 -10.47 -36.64
C PRO A 31 -34.23 -9.67 -36.87
N ARG A 32 -34.23 -8.36 -36.61
CA ARG A 32 -32.97 -7.61 -36.50
C ARG A 32 -32.44 -7.73 -35.08
N ARG A 33 -31.58 -8.73 -34.86
CA ARG A 33 -30.66 -8.75 -33.70
C ARG A 33 -29.73 -7.55 -33.83
N GLY A 34 -30.07 -6.44 -33.19
CA GLY A 34 -29.09 -5.39 -32.87
C GLY A 34 -28.06 -5.92 -31.87
N PRO A 35 -26.79 -5.49 -31.93
CA PRO A 35 -25.78 -5.94 -30.99
C PRO A 35 -26.14 -5.44 -29.59
N LEU A 36 -26.33 -6.37 -28.65
CA LEU A 36 -26.35 -6.07 -27.23
C LEU A 36 -24.96 -5.53 -26.87
N GLN A 37 -24.80 -4.21 -26.80
CA GLN A 37 -23.65 -3.60 -26.14
C GLN A 37 -23.71 -4.02 -24.67
N ARG A 38 -22.97 -5.08 -24.35
CA ARG A 38 -22.70 -5.51 -22.99
C ARG A 38 -21.86 -4.42 -22.33
N GLY A 39 -22.51 -3.43 -21.72
CA GLY A 39 -21.84 -2.48 -20.85
C GLY A 39 -21.10 -3.26 -19.77
N PHE A 40 -19.78 -3.13 -19.71
CA PHE A 40 -18.99 -3.70 -18.63
C PHE A 40 -19.41 -2.98 -17.34
N PRO A 41 -19.80 -3.70 -16.27
CA PRO A 41 -20.07 -3.05 -14.99
C PRO A 41 -18.78 -2.37 -14.53
N GLN A 42 -18.82 -1.04 -14.48
CA GLN A 42 -17.71 -0.25 -13.98
C GLN A 42 -17.58 -0.57 -12.48
N PRO A 43 -16.41 -1.06 -12.01
CA PRO A 43 -16.26 -1.43 -10.60
C PRO A 43 -16.41 -0.17 -9.75
N ARG A 44 -17.52 -0.10 -8.99
CA ARG A 44 -17.72 0.95 -7.99
C ARG A 44 -16.67 0.75 -6.90
N PRO A 45 -15.84 1.75 -6.57
CA PRO A 45 -14.86 1.60 -5.49
C PRO A 45 -15.61 1.34 -4.18
N ALA A 46 -15.40 0.15 -3.61
CA ALA A 46 -15.93 -0.19 -2.30
C ALA A 46 -15.21 0.65 -1.23
N PRO A 47 -15.91 1.13 -0.20
CA PRO A 47 -15.27 1.85 0.90
C PRO A 47 -14.23 0.95 1.57
N PRO A 48 -13.07 1.48 1.97
CA PRO A 48 -12.03 0.69 2.62
C PRO A 48 -12.61 0.09 3.90
N THR A 49 -12.61 -1.24 3.99
CA THR A 49 -12.98 -1.94 5.22
C THR A 49 -11.92 -1.66 6.28
N VAL A 50 -12.29 -1.75 7.56
CA VAL A 50 -11.33 -1.61 8.68
C VAL A 50 -10.13 -2.54 8.51
N SER A 51 -10.35 -3.76 7.99
CA SER A 51 -9.29 -4.70 7.63
C SER A 51 -8.31 -4.15 6.58
N SER A 52 -8.82 -3.51 5.50
CA SER A 52 -7.98 -2.89 4.48
C SER A 52 -7.17 -1.70 5.01
N THR A 53 -7.74 -0.91 5.93
CA THR A 53 -7.05 0.21 6.58
C THR A 53 -5.95 -0.28 7.53
N LEU A 54 -6.24 -1.28 8.37
CA LEU A 54 -5.24 -1.88 9.26
C LEU A 54 -4.12 -2.56 8.48
N HIS A 55 -4.44 -3.28 7.39
CA HIS A 55 -3.45 -3.87 6.50
C HIS A 55 -2.55 -2.80 5.89
N ARG A 56 -3.12 -1.70 5.38
CA ARG A 56 -2.34 -0.57 4.83
C ARG A 56 -1.42 0.05 5.89
N LEU A 57 -1.92 0.28 7.10
CA LEU A 57 -1.11 0.80 8.21
C LEU A 57 0.03 -0.16 8.58
N SER A 58 -0.23 -1.46 8.65
CA SER A 58 0.77 -2.49 8.92
C SER A 58 1.85 -2.54 7.83
N SER A 59 1.47 -2.44 6.56
CA SER A 59 2.41 -2.37 5.44
C SER A 59 3.28 -1.11 5.52
N MET A 60 2.70 0.07 5.81
CA MET A 60 3.49 1.30 6.00
C MET A 60 4.42 1.21 7.20
N ALA A 61 3.98 0.61 8.31
CA ALA A 61 4.81 0.39 9.48
C ALA A 61 5.99 -0.54 9.17
N SER A 62 5.76 -1.59 8.38
CA SER A 62 6.79 -2.54 7.94
C SER A 62 7.80 -1.89 7.00
N LEU A 63 7.34 -1.07 6.04
CA LEU A 63 8.19 -0.28 5.16
C LEU A 63 9.06 0.69 5.95
N ARG A 64 8.48 1.44 6.89
CA ARG A 64 9.26 2.33 7.77
C ARG A 64 10.27 1.58 8.62
N ALA A 65 9.88 0.43 9.18
CA ALA A 65 10.81 -0.40 9.96
C ALA A 65 11.95 -0.93 9.07
N TRP A 66 11.66 -1.28 7.81
CA TRP A 66 12.66 -1.72 6.85
C TRP A 66 13.60 -0.58 6.44
N GLU A 67 13.07 0.60 6.15
CA GLU A 67 13.84 1.82 5.84
C GLU A 67 14.76 2.18 7.01
N GLN A 68 14.24 2.24 8.24
CA GLN A 68 15.03 2.51 9.44
C GLN A 68 16.17 1.51 9.67
N ARG A 69 16.01 0.26 9.23
CA ARG A 69 17.02 -0.79 9.36
C ARG A 69 18.01 -0.84 8.21
N SER A 70 17.56 -0.50 7.00
CA SER A 70 18.33 -0.67 5.75
C SER A 70 19.10 0.59 5.39
N THR A 71 18.57 1.77 5.68
CA THR A 71 19.23 3.05 5.36
C THR A 71 20.59 3.19 6.06
N PRO A 72 20.76 2.87 7.36
CA PRO A 72 22.08 2.92 8.00
C PRO A 72 23.10 1.94 7.41
N ALA A 73 22.66 0.73 7.04
CA ALA A 73 23.51 -0.28 6.43
C ALA A 73 23.97 0.14 5.02
N LEU A 74 23.06 0.74 4.24
CA LEU A 74 23.36 1.26 2.91
C LEU A 74 24.32 2.46 2.97
N MET A 75 24.11 3.39 3.90
CA MET A 75 25.05 4.50 4.13
C MET A 75 26.44 3.99 4.51
N HIS A 76 26.51 2.99 5.40
CA HIS A 76 27.78 2.38 5.79
C HIS A 76 28.53 1.79 4.59
N GLN A 77 27.85 1.00 3.76
CA GLN A 77 28.44 0.42 2.55
C GLN A 77 28.83 1.49 1.52
N ALA A 78 27.98 2.50 1.31
CA ALA A 78 28.27 3.60 0.40
C ALA A 78 29.55 4.35 0.82
N ILE A 79 29.70 4.66 2.10
CA ILE A 79 30.87 5.35 2.63
C ILE A 79 32.13 4.48 2.52
N LEU A 80 32.03 3.18 2.81
CA LEU A 80 33.15 2.25 2.59
C LEU A 80 33.55 2.15 1.11
N ASN A 81 32.59 2.31 0.19
CA ASN A 81 32.83 2.36 -1.25
C ASN A 81 33.34 3.74 -1.73
N GLY A 82 33.61 4.69 -0.82
CA GLY A 82 34.18 6.00 -1.14
C GLY A 82 33.16 7.12 -1.36
N VAL A 83 31.88 6.89 -1.12
CA VAL A 83 30.87 7.97 -1.15
C VAL A 83 31.09 8.89 0.05
N ASN A 84 31.09 10.21 -0.21
CA ASN A 84 31.18 11.21 0.86
C ASN A 84 29.99 11.08 1.83
N ALA A 85 30.25 11.12 3.14
CA ALA A 85 29.22 11.02 4.18
C ALA A 85 28.09 12.06 4.02
N ARG A 86 28.40 13.26 3.52
CA ARG A 86 27.40 14.29 3.20
C ARG A 86 26.45 13.85 2.09
N HIS A 87 26.96 13.29 1.01
CA HIS A 87 26.12 12.78 -0.08
C HIS A 87 25.32 11.56 0.36
N ALA A 88 25.88 10.72 1.24
CA ALA A 88 25.15 9.59 1.80
C ALA A 88 23.99 10.05 2.71
N ALA A 89 24.20 11.08 3.53
CA ALA A 89 23.15 11.69 4.35
C ALA A 89 22.07 12.37 3.48
N GLU A 90 22.50 13.10 2.44
CA GLU A 90 21.61 13.76 1.48
C GLU A 90 20.72 12.76 0.72
N ALA A 91 21.30 11.64 0.26
CA ALA A 91 20.56 10.55 -0.39
C ALA A 91 19.53 9.88 0.55
N ALA A 92 19.77 9.95 1.86
CA ALA A 92 18.83 9.48 2.88
C ALA A 92 17.81 10.57 3.30
N HIS A 93 17.87 11.77 2.72
CA HIS A 93 17.09 12.94 3.12
C HIS A 93 17.25 13.30 4.61
N LEU A 94 18.47 13.16 5.14
CA LEU A 94 18.82 13.47 6.53
C LEU A 94 19.89 14.56 6.59
N SER A 95 19.95 15.30 7.70
CA SER A 95 21.15 16.09 8.02
C SER A 95 22.33 15.17 8.31
N VAL A 96 23.56 15.69 8.20
CA VAL A 96 24.77 14.91 8.48
C VAL A 96 24.79 14.43 9.93
N ASP A 97 24.40 15.29 10.88
CA ASP A 97 24.28 14.95 12.30
C ASP A 97 23.25 13.83 12.55
N GLU A 98 22.05 13.95 11.97
CA GLU A 98 21.00 12.95 12.13
C GLU A 98 21.38 11.60 11.48
N ALA A 99 21.99 11.64 10.30
CA ALA A 99 22.52 10.47 9.63
C ALA A 99 23.61 9.79 10.47
N HIS A 100 24.50 10.57 11.07
CA HIS A 100 25.57 10.08 11.93
C HIS A 100 25.02 9.39 13.19
N VAL A 101 24.06 10.00 13.89
CA VAL A 101 23.42 9.41 15.08
C VAL A 101 22.68 8.11 14.72
N ARG A 102 21.91 8.12 13.63
CA ARG A 102 21.17 6.92 13.18
C ARG A 102 22.12 5.80 12.76
N TRP A 103 23.20 6.14 12.05
CA TRP A 103 24.25 5.19 11.70
C TRP A 103 24.97 4.64 12.95
N ALA A 104 25.36 5.49 13.90
CA ALA A 104 26.07 5.08 15.11
C ALA A 104 25.23 4.11 15.96
N ASN A 105 23.94 4.40 16.14
CA ASN A 105 22.99 3.53 16.83
C ASN A 105 22.82 2.16 16.14
N TRP A 106 22.87 2.12 14.82
CA TRP A 106 22.84 0.88 14.05
C TRP A 106 24.16 0.11 14.19
N ALA A 107 25.31 0.79 14.05
CA ALA A 107 26.62 0.17 14.06
C ALA A 107 27.00 -0.38 15.45
N ALA A 108 26.61 0.31 16.53
CA ALA A 108 26.81 -0.15 17.91
C ALA A 108 26.19 -1.53 18.17
N LYS A 109 25.01 -1.80 17.59
CA LYS A 109 24.33 -3.10 17.70
C LYS A 109 25.02 -4.22 16.94
N ARG A 110 25.90 -3.89 15.98
CA ARG A 110 26.60 -4.84 15.10
C ARG A 110 28.07 -5.04 15.47
N LEU A 111 28.62 -4.17 16.31
CA LEU A 111 29.96 -4.30 16.88
C LEU A 111 30.05 -5.39 17.96
N ALA A 112 28.96 -5.64 18.68
CA ALA A 112 28.89 -6.71 19.67
C ALA A 112 28.45 -8.04 19.01
N PRO A 113 29.04 -9.18 19.39
CA PRO A 113 28.50 -10.50 19.04
C PRO A 113 27.05 -10.61 19.50
N GLN A 114 26.11 -10.82 18.57
CA GLN A 114 24.69 -11.00 18.92
C GLN A 114 24.45 -12.32 19.67
N TYR A 115 25.36 -13.29 19.51
CA TYR A 115 25.32 -14.59 20.16
C TYR A 115 26.73 -15.01 20.62
N PRO A 116 26.85 -15.74 21.75
CA PRO A 116 28.12 -16.30 22.19
C PRO A 116 28.72 -17.19 21.09
N GLY A 117 29.97 -16.92 20.71
CA GLY A 117 30.69 -17.70 19.69
C GLY A 117 30.50 -17.24 18.24
N MET A 118 29.69 -16.20 17.98
CA MET A 118 29.58 -15.58 16.64
C MET A 118 30.55 -14.41 16.51
N ALA A 119 31.13 -14.23 15.32
CA ALA A 119 31.90 -13.03 15.01
C ALA A 119 30.98 -11.79 14.97
N ALA A 120 31.51 -10.64 15.37
CA ALA A 120 30.84 -9.37 15.15
C ALA A 120 30.58 -9.15 13.65
N GLU A 121 29.45 -8.58 13.30
CA GLU A 121 29.09 -8.33 11.89
C GLU A 121 29.86 -7.15 11.30
N LEU A 122 30.31 -6.22 12.14
CA LEU A 122 31.16 -5.10 11.77
C LEU A 122 32.52 -5.22 12.43
N SER A 123 33.58 -5.00 11.64
CA SER A 123 34.91 -4.83 12.21
C SER A 123 35.05 -3.45 12.87
N VAL A 124 35.86 -3.37 13.92
CA VAL A 124 36.20 -2.10 14.58
C VAL A 124 36.81 -1.10 13.59
N GLN A 125 37.61 -1.58 12.64
CA GLN A 125 38.21 -0.74 11.60
C GLN A 125 37.16 -0.12 10.67
N GLN A 126 36.18 -0.89 10.20
CA GLN A 126 35.09 -0.38 9.38
C GLN A 126 34.26 0.66 10.13
N PHE A 127 33.99 0.40 11.41
CA PHE A 127 33.31 1.36 12.27
C PHE A 127 34.08 2.69 12.36
N LEU A 128 35.37 2.65 12.71
CA LEU A 128 36.18 3.87 12.85
C LEU A 128 36.32 4.63 11.52
N SER A 129 36.43 3.92 10.40
CA SER A 129 36.56 4.54 9.07
C SER A 129 35.31 5.35 8.70
N VAL A 130 34.13 4.77 8.88
CA VAL A 130 32.87 5.47 8.59
C VAL A 130 32.60 6.56 9.62
N HIS A 131 32.97 6.35 10.89
CA HIS A 131 32.86 7.37 11.92
C HIS A 131 33.71 8.61 11.60
N ALA A 132 34.95 8.41 11.15
CA ALA A 132 35.84 9.48 10.72
C ALA A 132 35.29 10.24 9.49
N ALA A 133 34.65 9.53 8.55
CA ALA A 133 34.01 10.17 7.39
C ALA A 133 32.85 11.10 7.80
N PHE A 134 32.02 10.69 8.76
CA PHE A 134 30.99 11.57 9.33
C PHE A 134 31.59 12.74 10.10
N ALA A 135 32.62 12.50 10.92
CA ALA A 135 33.30 13.57 11.65
C ALA A 135 33.93 14.62 10.72
N ALA A 136 34.55 14.19 9.63
CA ALA A 136 35.09 15.08 8.60
C ALA A 136 33.98 15.90 7.90
N ALA A 137 32.82 15.30 7.64
CA ALA A 137 31.69 16.00 7.06
C ALA A 137 31.11 17.06 8.00
N LEU A 138 30.98 16.75 9.29
CA LEU A 138 30.52 17.69 10.32
C LEU A 138 31.49 18.85 10.52
N ALA A 139 32.80 18.57 10.61
CA ALA A 139 33.82 19.62 10.70
C ALA A 139 33.81 20.56 9.48
N GLY A 140 33.41 20.07 8.31
CA GLY A 140 33.24 20.86 7.10
C GLY A 140 31.95 21.69 7.04
N GLU A 141 30.96 21.45 7.91
CA GLU A 141 29.74 22.26 8.00
C GLU A 141 29.95 23.55 8.80
N ASP A 142 30.82 23.53 9.82
CA ASP A 142 31.15 24.71 10.65
C ASP A 142 31.91 25.82 9.90
N HIS A 143 32.38 25.54 8.68
CA HIS A 143 33.22 26.44 7.87
C HIS A 143 32.47 27.13 6.71
N ARG A 144 31.13 26.99 6.63
CA ARG A 144 30.28 27.59 5.58
C ARG A 144 29.30 28.60 6.14
#